data_AF-A0A1J3I5J6-F1
#
_entry.id   AF-A0A1J3I5J6-F1
#
_cell.length_a   1.000
_cell.length_b   1.000
_cell.length_c   1.000
_cell.angle_alpha   90.00
_cell.angle_beta   90.00
_cell.angle_gamma   90.00
#
_symmetry.space_group_name_H-M   'P 1'
#
loop_
_entity.id
_entity.type
_entity.pdbx_description
1 polymer ?
#
loop_
_entity_poly.entity_id
_entity_poly.type
_entity_poly.pdbx_seq_one_letter_code
_entity_poly.pdbx_strand_id
1 'polypeptide(L)'
;KLKAVLVTSLYPEYSENLKNMFWERPSSTGEIVEVSQPSGERVQQTKNKLHDQKALAEIYLLSLTDNIVTSARSTFGYVAYSLGGLKPWLLYHPSSATAPDPPCVRSKSMEPCYLTPPSHGCDADWRTNSGKIVPFVRHCEDLIYGGLKLFDEL
;
A
#
# COMPACT_ATOMS: atom_id res chain seq x y z
N LYS A 1 16.51 -17.73 -10.90
CA LYS A 1 15.04 -17.50 -11.06
C LYS A 1 14.84 -16.03 -11.41
N LEU A 2 13.94 -15.72 -12.34
CA LEU A 2 13.60 -14.34 -12.71
C LEU A 2 12.53 -13.80 -11.75
N LYS A 3 12.69 -12.58 -11.25
CA LYS A 3 11.69 -11.81 -10.50
C LYS A 3 11.42 -10.50 -11.24
N ALA A 4 10.17 -10.28 -11.63
CA ALA A 4 9.72 -9.00 -12.15
C ALA A 4 9.19 -8.14 -11.01
N VAL A 5 9.68 -6.91 -10.90
CA VAL A 5 9.26 -5.91 -9.91
C VAL A 5 8.54 -4.80 -10.64
N LEU A 6 7.21 -4.75 -10.46
CA LEU A 6 6.37 -3.67 -10.96
C LEU A 6 6.33 -2.54 -9.94
N VAL A 7 6.69 -1.33 -10.36
CA VAL A 7 6.64 -0.11 -9.55
C VAL A 7 5.62 0.84 -10.16
N THR A 8 4.73 1.39 -9.33
CA THR A 8 3.77 2.42 -9.74
C THR A 8 3.96 3.64 -8.86
N SER A 9 4.30 4.78 -9.47
CA SER A 9 4.53 6.03 -8.74
C SER A 9 4.36 7.21 -9.69
N LEU A 10 3.92 8.34 -9.15
CA LEU A 10 3.99 9.61 -9.87
C LEU A 10 5.44 9.97 -10.24
N TYR A 11 6.40 9.52 -9.44
CA TYR A 11 7.82 9.85 -9.52
C TYR A 11 8.62 8.62 -10.01
N PRO A 12 9.22 8.64 -11.22
CA PRO A 12 9.99 7.52 -11.76
C PRO A 12 11.28 7.23 -11.02
N GLU A 13 11.79 8.17 -10.22
CA GLU A 13 13.07 8.09 -9.53
C GLU A 13 13.17 6.86 -8.61
N TYR A 14 12.05 6.40 -8.03
CA TYR A 14 12.03 5.19 -7.21
C TYR A 14 12.30 3.91 -8.03
N SER A 15 11.66 3.78 -9.20
CA SER A 15 11.90 2.65 -10.11
C SER A 15 13.28 2.71 -10.73
N GLU A 16 13.76 3.90 -11.08
CA GLU A 16 15.10 4.09 -11.66
C GLU A 16 16.20 3.69 -10.66
N ASN A 17 16.07 4.11 -9.39
CA ASN A 17 17.01 3.74 -8.34
C ASN A 17 17.06 2.21 -8.12
N LEU A 18 15.89 1.56 -8.03
CA LEU A 18 15.83 0.09 -7.91
C LEU A 18 16.44 -0.61 -9.13
N LYS A 19 16.15 -0.12 -10.34
CA LYS A 19 16.70 -0.68 -11.57
C LYS A 19 18.22 -0.58 -11.59
N ASN A 20 18.78 0.59 -11.24
CA ASN A 20 20.22 0.80 -11.20
C ASN A 20 20.88 -0.11 -10.15
N MET A 21 20.28 -0.26 -8.97
CA MET A 21 20.80 -1.12 -7.91
C MET A 21 20.98 -2.58 -8.37
N PHE A 22 19.99 -3.15 -9.07
CA PHE A 22 20.06 -4.53 -9.56
C PHE A 22 20.84 -4.68 -10.88
N TRP A 23 21.04 -3.59 -11.61
CA TRP A 23 21.89 -3.58 -12.81
C TRP A 23 23.38 -3.53 -12.46
N GLU A 24 23.75 -2.69 -11.48
CA GLU A 24 25.15 -2.47 -11.08
C GLU A 24 25.74 -3.62 -10.27
N ARG A 25 24.89 -4.39 -9.56
CA ARG A 25 25.34 -5.43 -8.63
C ARG A 25 24.58 -6.73 -8.86
N PRO A 26 25.28 -7.86 -9.03
CA PRO A 26 24.61 -9.15 -9.09
C PRO A 26 23.91 -9.45 -7.75
N SER A 27 22.73 -10.06 -7.81
CA SER A 27 22.03 -10.52 -6.62
C SER A 27 22.89 -11.55 -5.88
N SER A 28 22.97 -11.44 -4.55
CA SER A 28 23.65 -12.43 -3.70
C SER A 28 23.04 -13.84 -3.80
N THR A 29 21.78 -13.94 -4.24
CA THR A 29 21.06 -15.21 -4.45
C THR A 29 21.18 -15.75 -5.88
N GLY A 30 21.84 -15.03 -6.79
CA GLY A 30 21.89 -15.38 -8.22
C GLY A 30 20.56 -15.20 -8.96
N GLU A 31 19.58 -14.54 -8.35
CA GLU A 31 18.31 -14.18 -8.98
C GLU A 31 18.49 -13.02 -9.98
N ILE A 32 17.74 -13.09 -11.08
CA ILE A 32 17.66 -11.99 -12.05
C ILE A 32 16.47 -11.14 -11.65
N VAL A 33 16.67 -9.83 -11.49
CA VAL A 33 15.62 -8.89 -11.09
C VAL A 33 15.41 -7.87 -12.19
N GLU A 34 14.20 -7.82 -12.73
CA GLU A 34 13.80 -6.83 -13.73
C GLU A 34 12.82 -5.85 -13.11
N VAL A 35 13.12 -4.56 -13.18
CA VAL A 35 12.29 -3.49 -12.60
C VAL A 35 11.62 -2.72 -13.73
N SER A 36 10.29 -2.54 -13.63
CA SER A 36 9.49 -1.81 -14.61
C SER A 36 8.51 -0.86 -13.93
N GLN A 37 8.26 0.28 -14.58
CA GLN A 37 7.26 1.27 -14.16
C GLN A 37 6.44 1.71 -15.39
N PRO A 38 5.10 1.55 -15.38
CA PRO A 38 4.27 1.86 -16.56
C PRO A 38 4.19 3.35 -16.91
N SER A 39 4.08 4.23 -15.90
CA SER A 39 3.98 5.67 -16.09
C SER A 39 4.68 6.45 -14.98
N GLY A 40 4.93 7.74 -15.22
CA GLY A 40 5.50 8.69 -14.25
C GLY A 40 4.79 10.02 -14.36
N GLU A 41 3.49 10.04 -14.05
CA GLU A 41 2.58 11.17 -14.34
C GLU A 41 2.91 12.47 -13.57
N ARG A 42 3.83 12.43 -12.60
CA ARG A 42 4.31 13.53 -11.74
C ARG A 42 3.26 14.15 -10.81
N VAL A 43 2.06 14.38 -11.32
CA VAL A 43 0.97 15.08 -10.65
C VAL A 43 -0.33 14.35 -10.92
N GLN A 44 -1.19 14.27 -9.91
CA GLN A 44 -2.53 13.74 -10.04
C GLN A 44 -3.42 14.67 -10.86
N GLN A 45 -4.09 14.14 -11.89
CA GLN A 45 -4.97 14.88 -12.80
C GLN A 45 -6.38 14.28 -12.82
N THR A 46 -7.03 14.22 -11.66
CA THR A 46 -8.38 13.64 -11.52
C THR A 46 -9.37 14.24 -12.52
N LYS A 47 -10.26 13.41 -13.08
CA LYS A 47 -11.24 13.78 -14.13
C LYS A 47 -10.62 13.97 -15.52
N ASN A 48 -9.32 13.72 -15.67
CA ASN A 48 -8.72 13.52 -16.99
C ASN A 48 -8.85 12.03 -17.35
N LYS A 49 -9.69 11.74 -18.35
CA LYS A 49 -10.00 10.37 -18.77
C LYS A 49 -8.76 9.51 -19.02
N LEU A 50 -7.75 10.04 -19.72
CA LEU A 50 -6.56 9.26 -20.05
C LEU A 50 -5.70 8.99 -18.82
N HIS A 51 -5.55 9.98 -17.95
CA HIS A 51 -4.84 9.83 -16.67
C HIS A 51 -5.53 8.81 -15.76
N ASP A 52 -6.84 8.93 -15.61
CA ASP A 52 -7.64 8.02 -14.78
C ASP A 52 -7.62 6.58 -15.35
N GLN A 53 -7.61 6.42 -16.68
CA GLN A 53 -7.45 5.11 -17.32
C GLN A 53 -6.08 4.47 -17.05
N LYS A 54 -4.99 5.25 -17.09
CA LYS A 54 -3.65 4.76 -16.73
C LYS A 54 -3.59 4.36 -15.26
N ALA A 55 -4.11 5.21 -14.37
CA ALA A 55 -4.19 4.92 -12.94
C ALA A 55 -4.95 3.61 -12.67
N LEU A 56 -6.10 3.42 -13.32
CA LEU A 56 -6.87 2.17 -13.21
C LEU A 56 -6.08 0.96 -13.74
N ALA A 57 -5.42 1.09 -14.89
CA ALA A 57 -4.60 0.02 -15.44
C ALA A 57 -3.46 -0.37 -14.49
N GLU A 58 -2.80 0.60 -13.86
CA GLU A 58 -1.75 0.36 -12.87
C GLU A 58 -2.27 -0.33 -11.60
N ILE A 59 -3.45 0.04 -11.09
CA ILE A 59 -4.11 -0.66 -9.97
C ILE A 59 -4.31 -2.14 -10.31
N TYR A 60 -4.83 -2.45 -11.50
CA TYR A 60 -5.03 -3.82 -11.94
C TYR A 60 -3.71 -4.56 -12.16
N LEU A 61 -2.69 -3.91 -12.72
CA LEU A 61 -1.38 -4.54 -12.88
C LEU A 61 -0.77 -4.93 -11.53
N LEU A 62 -0.89 -4.07 -10.51
CA LEU A 62 -0.47 -4.40 -9.14
C LEU A 62 -1.27 -5.57 -8.54
N SER A 63 -2.57 -5.64 -8.80
CA SER A 63 -3.43 -6.70 -8.26
C SER A 63 -3.11 -8.09 -8.83
N LEU A 64 -2.36 -8.16 -9.93
CA LEU A 64 -1.90 -9.39 -10.57
C LEU A 64 -0.53 -9.87 -10.07
N THR A 65 0.08 -9.18 -9.12
CA THR A 65 1.38 -9.56 -8.54
C THR A 65 1.25 -10.67 -7.51
N ASP A 66 2.26 -11.52 -7.36
CA ASP A 66 2.27 -12.57 -6.32
C ASP A 66 2.39 -12.00 -4.90
N ASN A 67 3.10 -10.87 -4.77
CA ASN A 67 3.34 -10.18 -3.50
C ASN A 67 3.31 -8.68 -3.77
N ILE A 68 2.68 -7.93 -2.87
CA ILE A 68 2.51 -6.49 -3.02
C ILE A 68 3.03 -5.72 -1.81
N VAL A 69 3.70 -4.61 -2.11
CA VAL A 69 4.12 -3.58 -1.15
C VAL A 69 3.35 -2.32 -1.47
N THR A 70 2.70 -1.71 -0.48
CA THR A 70 1.89 -0.49 -0.68
C THR A 70 2.24 0.59 0.33
N SER A 71 2.04 1.85 -0.04
CA SER A 71 2.28 3.01 0.82
C SER A 71 1.15 3.22 1.82
N ALA A 72 1.49 3.58 3.06
CA ALA A 72 0.53 3.93 4.10
C ALA A 72 -0.50 4.97 3.62
N ARG A 73 -1.77 4.79 3.99
CA ARG A 73 -2.91 5.69 3.67
C ARG A 73 -3.27 5.79 2.19
N SER A 74 -2.60 5.07 1.30
CA SER A 74 -2.86 5.13 -0.14
C SER A 74 -4.05 4.27 -0.52
N THR A 75 -5.18 4.91 -0.82
CA THR A 75 -6.38 4.21 -1.31
C THR A 75 -6.13 3.53 -2.67
N PHE A 76 -5.20 4.02 -3.47
CA PHE A 76 -4.73 3.37 -4.70
C PHE A 76 -4.19 1.96 -4.40
N GLY A 77 -3.33 1.86 -3.38
CA GLY A 77 -2.82 0.57 -2.90
C GLY A 77 -3.91 -0.32 -2.31
N TYR A 78 -4.87 0.28 -1.58
CA TYR A 78 -5.99 -0.45 -0.99
C TYR A 78 -6.81 -1.18 -2.05
N VAL A 79 -7.17 -0.49 -3.13
CA VAL A 79 -7.90 -1.10 -4.23
C VAL A 79 -7.08 -2.21 -4.88
N ALA A 80 -5.79 -1.98 -5.14
CA ALA A 80 -4.92 -2.96 -5.79
C ALA A 80 -4.80 -4.28 -5.02
N TYR A 81 -4.45 -4.24 -3.73
CA TYR A 81 -4.32 -5.48 -2.96
C TYR A 81 -5.66 -6.15 -2.69
N SER A 82 -6.75 -5.38 -2.55
CA SER A 82 -8.09 -5.95 -2.31
C SER A 82 -8.59 -6.70 -3.54
N LEU A 83 -8.40 -6.14 -4.74
CA LEU A 83 -8.73 -6.81 -6.00
C LEU A 83 -7.93 -8.09 -6.22
N GLY A 84 -6.66 -8.11 -5.79
CA GLY A 84 -5.79 -9.28 -5.90
C GLY A 84 -5.97 -10.32 -4.80
N GLY A 85 -6.79 -10.03 -3.78
CA GLY A 85 -6.88 -10.87 -2.58
C GLY A 85 -5.56 -10.98 -1.81
N LEU A 86 -4.72 -9.94 -1.87
CA LEU A 86 -3.36 -9.95 -1.36
C LEU A 86 -3.31 -9.34 0.04
N LYS A 87 -2.59 -9.98 0.96
CA LYS A 87 -2.22 -9.39 2.25
C LYS A 87 -0.92 -8.57 2.08
N PRO A 88 -0.95 -7.23 2.01
CA PRO A 88 0.18 -6.40 1.61
C PRO A 88 1.27 -6.29 2.68
N TRP A 89 2.48 -5.91 2.26
CA TRP A 89 3.43 -5.21 3.13
C TRP A 89 3.16 -3.69 3.05
N LEU A 90 2.93 -3.05 4.18
CA LEU A 90 2.58 -1.63 4.27
C LEU A 90 3.82 -0.82 4.64
N LEU A 91 4.32 0.02 3.73
CA LEU A 91 5.38 0.99 4.00
C LEU A 91 4.83 2.08 4.91
N TYR A 92 5.46 2.31 6.06
CA TYR A 92 5.02 3.34 6.99
C TYR A 92 5.18 4.74 6.41
N HIS A 93 4.26 5.64 6.77
CA HIS A 93 4.39 7.05 6.43
C HIS A 93 5.58 7.65 7.20
N PRO A 94 6.58 8.24 6.53
CA PRO A 94 7.70 8.89 7.21
C PRO A 94 7.24 10.19 7.90
N SER A 95 7.52 10.36 9.19
CA SER A 95 7.19 11.59 9.95
C SER A 95 8.18 12.74 9.70
N SER A 96 9.34 12.42 9.12
CA SER A 96 10.47 13.32 8.85
C SER A 96 11.24 12.81 7.62
N ALA A 97 12.32 13.47 7.22
CA ALA A 97 13.18 13.04 6.11
C ALA A 97 14.02 11.77 6.41
N THR A 98 13.57 10.95 7.37
CA THR A 98 14.23 9.72 7.82
C THR A 98 13.30 8.54 7.54
N ALA A 99 13.87 7.43 7.04
CA ALA A 99 13.13 6.20 6.86
C ALA A 99 12.60 5.69 8.22
N PRO A 100 11.33 5.25 8.31
CA PRO A 100 10.81 4.58 9.51
C PRO A 100 11.61 3.32 9.86
N ASP A 101 11.68 3.00 11.15
CA ASP A 101 12.24 1.75 11.66
C ASP A 101 11.21 1.06 12.57
N PRO A 102 10.64 -0.09 12.17
CA PRO A 102 10.85 -0.78 10.89
C PRO A 102 10.26 0.00 9.69
N PRO A 103 10.72 -0.23 8.44
CA PRO A 103 10.25 0.50 7.27
C PRO A 103 8.84 0.09 6.80
N CYS A 104 8.43 -1.15 7.10
CA CYS A 104 7.12 -1.67 6.74
C CYS A 104 6.60 -2.72 7.73
N VAL A 105 5.32 -3.04 7.63
CA VAL A 105 4.64 -4.07 8.40
C VAL A 105 3.79 -4.97 7.50
N ARG A 106 3.75 -6.28 7.80
CA ARG A 106 2.86 -7.19 7.07
C ARG A 106 1.43 -7.05 7.58
N SER A 107 0.52 -6.69 6.68
CA SER A 107 -0.91 -6.69 6.99
C SER A 107 -1.42 -8.12 7.20
N LYS A 108 -2.30 -8.30 8.19
CA LYS A 108 -2.97 -9.59 8.43
C LYS A 108 -4.27 -9.75 7.64
N SER A 109 -4.70 -8.70 6.95
CA SER A 109 -5.94 -8.61 6.19
C SER A 109 -5.71 -8.03 4.80
N MET A 110 -6.55 -8.40 3.85
CA MET A 110 -6.60 -7.79 2.52
C MET A 110 -7.61 -6.64 2.44
N GLU A 111 -8.22 -6.26 3.56
CA GLU A 111 -9.26 -5.24 3.62
C GLU A 111 -8.69 -3.81 3.55
N PRO A 112 -9.43 -2.86 2.97
CA PRO A 112 -9.04 -1.45 2.99
C PRO A 112 -9.18 -0.83 4.40
N CYS A 113 -8.41 0.21 4.67
CA CYS A 113 -8.58 1.01 5.87
C CYS A 113 -9.67 2.08 5.68
N TYR A 114 -10.69 2.09 6.54
CA TYR A 114 -11.58 3.24 6.69
C TYR A 114 -10.82 4.35 7.43
N LEU A 115 -10.33 5.35 6.68
CA LEU A 115 -9.38 6.35 7.18
C LEU A 115 -9.96 7.32 8.23
N THR A 116 -11.25 7.65 8.14
CA THR A 116 -11.92 8.64 8.99
C THR A 116 -13.18 8.06 9.64
N PRO A 117 -13.01 7.04 10.50
CA PRO A 117 -14.13 6.43 11.21
C PRO A 117 -14.69 7.38 12.27
N PRO A 118 -15.98 7.24 12.64
CA PRO A 118 -16.52 7.96 13.78
C PRO A 118 -15.77 7.56 15.06
N SER A 119 -15.51 8.56 15.90
CA SER A 119 -14.82 8.42 17.19
C SER A 119 -15.75 8.12 18.37
N HIS A 120 -17.04 7.93 18.11
CA HIS A 120 -18.09 7.76 19.12
C HIS A 120 -19.08 6.68 18.70
N GLY A 121 -19.72 6.06 19.69
CA GLY A 121 -20.86 5.17 19.48
C GLY A 121 -22.16 5.96 19.31
N CYS A 122 -23.26 5.23 19.16
CA CYS A 122 -24.60 5.84 19.09
C CYS A 122 -25.12 6.32 20.46
N ASP A 123 -24.56 5.78 21.54
CA ASP A 123 -24.91 6.15 22.92
C ASP A 123 -24.28 7.50 23.31
N ALA A 124 -24.81 8.11 24.38
CA ALA A 124 -24.35 9.41 24.87
C ALA A 124 -22.88 9.42 25.37
N ASP A 125 -22.26 8.26 25.55
CA ASP A 125 -20.84 8.16 25.92
C ASP A 125 -19.94 8.32 24.69
N TRP A 126 -19.21 9.44 24.66
CA TRP A 126 -18.37 9.86 23.54
C TRP A 126 -16.98 9.20 23.52
N ARG A 127 -16.66 8.31 24.47
CA ARG A 127 -15.29 7.80 24.69
C ARG A 127 -15.06 6.34 24.29
N THR A 128 -15.82 5.82 23.33
CA THR A 128 -15.67 4.43 22.88
C THR A 128 -14.56 4.30 21.83
N ASN A 129 -13.55 3.47 22.10
CA ASN A 129 -12.57 3.09 21.07
C ASN A 129 -13.23 2.12 20.08
N SER A 130 -13.60 2.63 18.91
CA SER A 130 -14.26 1.88 17.83
C SER A 130 -13.48 0.64 17.36
N GLY A 131 -12.15 0.63 17.48
CA GLY A 131 -11.28 -0.49 17.15
C GLY A 131 -11.17 -1.56 18.22
N LYS A 132 -11.97 -1.46 19.30
CA LYS A 132 -12.03 -2.42 20.41
C LYS A 132 -13.44 -2.92 20.71
N ILE A 133 -14.43 -2.56 19.90
CA ILE A 133 -15.84 -2.94 20.13
C ILE A 133 -16.07 -4.42 19.77
N VAL A 134 -15.55 -4.86 18.61
CA VAL A 134 -15.70 -6.23 18.11
C VAL A 134 -14.34 -6.78 17.65
N PRO A 135 -14.08 -8.09 17.75
CA PRO A 135 -12.75 -8.67 17.53
C PRO A 135 -12.23 -8.55 16.08
N PHE A 136 -13.13 -8.52 15.11
CA PHE A 136 -12.82 -8.42 13.68
C PHE A 136 -12.67 -6.98 13.18
N VAL A 137 -12.93 -5.95 14.00
CA VAL A 137 -12.69 -4.53 13.65
C VAL A 137 -11.57 -4.00 14.52
N ARG A 138 -10.44 -3.61 13.91
CA ARG A 138 -9.27 -3.08 14.64
C ARG A 138 -8.71 -1.86 13.91
N HIS A 139 -7.84 -1.12 14.58
CA HIS A 139 -7.10 -0.03 13.94
C HIS A 139 -6.21 -0.56 12.81
N CYS A 140 -6.03 0.28 11.79
CA CYS A 140 -5.19 -0.04 10.64
C CYS A 140 -3.71 -0.02 11.04
N GLU A 141 -2.91 -0.92 10.46
CA GLU A 141 -1.49 -1.06 10.79
C GLU A 141 -0.67 0.14 10.31
N ASP A 142 -1.12 0.83 9.26
CA ASP A 142 -0.44 1.94 8.60
C ASP A 142 -0.93 3.33 9.03
N LEU A 143 -1.91 3.39 9.94
CA LEU A 143 -2.46 4.61 10.52
C LEU A 143 -2.44 4.52 12.04
N ILE A 144 -1.30 4.85 12.64
CA ILE A 144 -1.11 4.80 14.10
C ILE A 144 -2.21 5.61 14.81
N TYR A 145 -2.94 4.94 15.71
CA TYR A 145 -4.08 5.47 16.49
C TYR A 145 -5.27 5.98 15.67
N GLY A 146 -5.38 5.59 14.40
CA GLY A 146 -6.47 6.04 13.52
C GLY A 146 -6.94 4.94 12.58
N GLY A 147 -8.04 5.24 11.92
CA GLY A 147 -8.68 4.33 10.97
C GLY A 147 -9.23 3.05 11.61
N LEU A 148 -10.07 2.36 10.85
CA LEU A 148 -10.58 1.04 11.18
C LEU A 148 -10.49 0.14 9.97
N LYS A 149 -10.20 -1.14 10.20
CA LYS A 149 -10.14 -2.16 9.16
C LYS A 149 -10.73 -3.47 9.69
N LEU A 150 -11.30 -4.23 8.77
CA LEU A 150 -11.74 -5.60 9.02
C LEU A 150 -10.58 -6.59 8.98
N PHE A 151 -10.58 -7.53 9.91
CA PHE A 151 -9.62 -8.62 9.98
C PHE A 151 -10.37 -9.93 10.03
N ASP A 152 -9.91 -10.90 9.24
CA ASP A 152 -10.37 -12.29 9.35
C ASP A 152 -10.25 -12.75 10.81
N GLU A 153 -11.30 -13.36 11.34
CA GLU A 153 -11.21 -14.07 12.62
C GLU A 153 -10.28 -15.28 12.44
N LEU A 154 -9.39 -15.49 13.41
CA LEU A 154 -8.65 -16.74 13.54
C LEU A 154 -9.58 -17.82 14.08
#